data_AF-A0A0L0EL94-F1
#
_entry.id   AF-A0A0L0EL94-F1
#
_cell.length_a   1.000
_cell.length_b   1.000
_cell.length_c   1.000
_cell.angle_alpha   90.00
_cell.angle_beta   90.00
_cell.angle_gamma   90.00
#
_symmetry.space_group_name_H-M   'P 1'
#
loop_
_entity.id
_entity.type
_entity.pdbx_description
1 polymer ?
#
loop_
_entity_poly.entity_id
_entity_poly.type
_entity_poly.pdbx_seq_one_letter_code
_entity_poly.pdbx_strand_id
1 'polypeptide(L)'
;LGVKVLRTRQLFSLNDAPAQPLLRIFSTGFLSAALNPKPGIFVLAFVPQFVNPELGSVTTQMLGYGIWFALLTAVGFALMGVFSSHLSAWLQHKPRFVLGLNVGAGATFIASGLAVALMKQKQPAGV
;
A
#
# COMPACT_ATOMS: atom_id res chain seq x y z
N LEU A 1 5.68 18.10 -7.10
CA LEU A 1 6.13 16.68 -7.17
C LEU A 1 6.25 16.18 -8.61
N GLY A 2 5.18 16.21 -9.42
CA GLY A 2 5.23 15.70 -10.81
C GLY A 2 6.23 16.41 -11.74
N VAL A 3 6.34 17.75 -11.71
CA VAL A 3 7.35 18.50 -12.50
C VAL A 3 8.78 18.11 -12.12
N LYS A 4 9.03 17.85 -10.82
CA LYS A 4 10.36 17.43 -10.33
C LYS A 4 10.72 16.05 -10.89
N VAL A 5 9.76 15.12 -10.88
CA VAL A 5 9.90 13.77 -11.47
C VAL A 5 10.22 13.83 -12.95
N LEU A 6 9.50 14.66 -13.73
CA LEU A 6 9.74 14.77 -15.17
C LEU A 6 11.14 15.34 -15.47
N ARG A 7 11.64 16.21 -14.59
CA ARG A 7 12.95 16.84 -14.72
C ARG A 7 14.11 15.94 -14.29
N THR A 8 13.97 15.19 -13.19
CA THR A 8 15.02 14.28 -12.69
C THR A 8 14.91 12.87 -13.26
N ARG A 9 13.77 12.50 -13.85
CA ARG A 9 13.45 11.14 -14.33
C ARG A 9 13.73 10.07 -13.27
N GLN A 10 13.59 10.42 -12.00
CA GLN A 10 13.84 9.56 -10.84
C GLN A 10 12.62 9.63 -9.94
N LEU A 11 11.64 8.77 -10.20
CA LEU A 11 10.48 8.59 -9.33
C LEU A 11 10.71 7.44 -8.34
N PHE A 12 11.42 6.40 -8.77
CA PHE A 12 11.83 5.26 -7.95
C PHE A 12 13.29 4.90 -8.25
N SER A 13 14.03 4.53 -7.21
CA SER A 13 15.41 4.07 -7.31
C SER A 13 15.41 2.55 -7.38
N LEU A 14 16.06 1.99 -8.40
CA LEU A 14 16.30 0.55 -8.51
C LEU A 14 17.66 0.16 -7.93
N ASN A 15 18.34 1.08 -7.24
CA ASN A 15 19.61 0.77 -6.58
C ASN A 15 19.35 -0.14 -5.38
N ASP A 16 20.28 -1.05 -5.12
CA ASP A 16 20.24 -1.89 -3.94
C ASP A 16 20.23 -1.02 -2.69
N ALA A 17 19.27 -1.31 -1.81
CA ALA A 17 19.23 -0.69 -0.50
C ALA A 17 20.40 -1.22 0.34
N PRO A 18 21.00 -0.39 1.20
CA PRO A 18 22.02 -0.86 2.13
C PRO A 18 21.44 -1.97 3.01
N ALA A 19 22.23 -3.02 3.24
CA ALA A 19 21.82 -4.14 4.09
C ALA A 19 21.42 -3.63 5.48
N GLN A 20 20.23 -3.98 5.94
CA GLN A 20 19.73 -3.63 7.27
C GLN A 20 19.42 -4.90 8.08
N PRO A 21 19.54 -4.85 9.42
CA PRO A 21 19.14 -5.96 10.27
C PRO A 21 17.68 -6.32 10.05
N LEU A 22 17.38 -7.61 9.89
CA LEU A 22 16.02 -8.09 9.62
C LEU A 22 15.03 -7.66 10.70
N LEU A 23 15.47 -7.64 11.96
CA LEU A 23 14.66 -7.17 13.09
C LEU A 23 14.22 -5.72 12.94
N ARG A 24 15.08 -4.85 12.39
CA ARG A 24 14.76 -3.43 12.15
C ARG A 24 13.75 -3.27 11.02
N ILE A 25 13.92 -4.05 9.94
CA ILE A 25 12.97 -4.07 8.82
C ILE A 25 11.60 -4.54 9.32
N PHE A 26 11.57 -5.65 10.05
CA PHE A 26 10.36 -6.23 10.62
C PHE A 26 9.68 -5.28 11.60
N SER A 27 10.41 -4.71 12.57
CA SER A 27 9.82 -3.83 13.58
C SER A 27 9.26 -2.55 12.95
N THR A 28 9.95 -1.97 11.98
CA THR A 28 9.45 -0.79 11.26
C THR A 28 8.15 -1.11 10.52
N GLY A 29 8.10 -2.23 9.80
CA GLY A 29 6.88 -2.68 9.11
C GLY A 29 5.75 -3.02 10.08
N PHE A 30 6.05 -3.75 11.16
CA PHE A 30 5.09 -4.11 12.20
C PHE A 30 4.49 -2.89 12.88
N LEU A 31 5.32 -1.95 13.35
CA LEU A 31 4.82 -0.71 13.96
C LEU A 31 4.03 0.12 12.97
N SER A 32 4.48 0.24 11.72
CA SER A 32 3.74 0.99 10.69
C SER A 32 2.36 0.38 10.42
N ALA A 33 2.27 -0.96 10.38
CA ALA A 33 1.01 -1.66 10.20
C ALA A 33 0.11 -1.59 11.44
N ALA A 34 0.66 -1.82 12.63
CA ALA A 34 -0.06 -1.83 13.89
C ALA A 34 -0.60 -0.45 14.28
N LEU A 35 0.15 0.62 13.97
CA LEU A 35 -0.27 2.00 14.21
C LEU A 35 -1.24 2.53 13.16
N ASN A 36 -1.45 1.81 12.05
CA ASN A 36 -2.44 2.19 11.06
C ASN A 36 -3.84 1.78 11.54
N PRO A 37 -4.74 2.72 11.84
CA PRO A 37 -6.08 2.36 12.35
C PRO A 37 -6.97 1.77 11.25
N LYS A 38 -6.63 1.97 9.97
CA LYS A 38 -7.48 1.62 8.84
C LYS A 38 -7.82 0.13 8.77
N PRO A 39 -6.86 -0.81 8.86
CA PRO A 39 -7.18 -2.24 8.85
C PRO A 39 -7.99 -2.66 10.09
N GLY A 40 -7.69 -2.10 11.26
CA GLY A 40 -8.42 -2.39 12.50
C GLY A 40 -9.89 -1.99 12.42
N ILE A 41 -10.17 -0.77 11.96
CA ILE A 41 -11.55 -0.30 11.73
C ILE A 41 -12.26 -1.15 10.67
N PHE A 42 -11.57 -1.54 9.60
CA PHE A 42 -12.14 -2.43 8.57
C PHE A 42 -12.55 -3.78 9.17
N VAL A 43 -11.67 -4.42 9.94
CA VAL A 43 -11.97 -5.70 10.60
C VAL A 43 -13.18 -5.56 11.53
N LEU A 44 -13.23 -4.51 12.34
CA LEU A 44 -14.36 -4.25 13.25
C LEU A 44 -15.67 -3.97 12.51
N ALA A 45 -15.61 -3.33 11.34
CA ALA A 45 -16.80 -3.01 10.55
C ALA A 45 -17.35 -4.21 9.78
N PHE A 46 -16.47 -5.09 9.28
CA PHE A 46 -16.85 -6.17 8.36
C PHE A 46 -16.87 -7.57 8.98
N VAL A 47 -15.93 -7.91 9.87
CA VAL A 47 -15.81 -9.28 10.40
C VAL A 47 -17.01 -9.70 11.26
N PRO A 48 -17.58 -8.85 12.14
CA PRO A 48 -18.77 -9.22 12.92
C PRO A 48 -19.97 -9.62 12.06
N GLN A 49 -20.05 -9.15 10.80
CA GLN A 49 -21.13 -9.49 9.88
C GLN A 49 -21.12 -10.97 9.45
N PHE A 50 -19.99 -11.66 9.62
CA PHE A 50 -19.84 -13.09 9.30
C PHE A 50 -19.98 -13.99 10.53
N VAL A 51 -20.08 -13.42 11.74
CA VAL A 51 -20.20 -14.18 12.99
C VAL A 51 -21.65 -14.58 13.23
N ASN A 52 -21.87 -15.83 13.62
CA ASN A 52 -23.19 -16.33 14.03
C ASN A 52 -23.16 -16.80 15.49
N PRO A 53 -23.83 -16.10 16.43
CA PRO A 53 -23.88 -16.49 17.84
C PRO A 53 -24.45 -17.88 18.09
N GLU A 54 -25.32 -18.39 17.21
CA GLU A 54 -25.91 -19.73 17.32
C GLU A 54 -24.89 -20.84 17.04
N LEU A 55 -23.78 -20.54 16.35
CA LEU A 55 -22.74 -21.50 15.98
C LEU A 55 -21.59 -21.59 17.02
N GLY A 56 -21.72 -20.89 18.15
CA GLY A 56 -20.76 -20.93 19.26
C GLY A 56 -20.19 -19.56 19.64
N SER A 57 -19.06 -19.56 20.36
CA SER A 57 -18.46 -18.34 20.91
C SER A 57 -18.07 -17.33 19.82
N VAL A 58 -18.66 -16.13 19.91
CA VAL A 58 -18.34 -14.96 19.07
C VAL A 58 -16.84 -14.66 19.08
N THR A 59 -16.20 -14.69 20.25
CA THR A 59 -14.76 -14.43 20.39
C THR A 59 -13.92 -15.42 19.61
N THR A 60 -14.28 -16.71 19.65
CA THR A 60 -13.55 -17.76 18.94
C THR A 60 -13.70 -17.61 17.44
N GLN A 61 -14.91 -17.31 16.95
CA GLN A 61 -15.16 -17.04 15.52
C GLN A 61 -14.38 -15.80 15.05
N MET A 62 -14.42 -14.70 15.81
CA MET A 62 -13.68 -13.48 15.54
C MET A 62 -12.16 -13.72 15.45
N LEU A 63 -11.58 -14.46 16.41
CA LEU A 63 -10.17 -14.83 16.38
C LEU A 63 -9.84 -15.72 15.18
N GLY A 64 -10.69 -16.70 14.86
CA GLY A 64 -10.55 -17.57 13.70
C GLY A 64 -10.51 -16.79 12.38
N TYR A 65 -11.47 -15.89 12.17
CA TYR A 65 -11.49 -15.02 10.98
C TYR A 65 -10.30 -14.07 10.94
N GLY A 66 -9.89 -13.52 12.08
CA GLY A 66 -8.71 -12.67 12.19
C GLY A 66 -7.42 -13.40 11.80
N ILE A 67 -7.22 -14.62 12.28
CA ILE A 67 -6.07 -15.46 11.92
C ILE A 67 -6.10 -15.79 10.43
N TRP A 68 -7.25 -16.19 9.90
CA TRP A 68 -7.40 -16.50 8.48
C TRP A 68 -7.06 -15.30 7.59
N PHE A 69 -7.60 -14.12 7.94
CA PHE A 69 -7.29 -12.87 7.27
C PHE A 69 -5.80 -12.52 7.34
N ALA A 70 -5.18 -12.67 8.52
CA ALA A 70 -3.75 -12.44 8.70
C ALA A 70 -2.89 -13.37 7.84
N LEU A 71 -3.23 -14.66 7.75
CA LEU A 71 -2.54 -15.64 6.91
C LEU A 71 -2.64 -15.28 5.43
N LEU A 72 -3.84 -14.99 4.93
CA LEU A 72 -4.05 -14.57 3.55
C LEU A 72 -3.25 -13.30 3.23
N THR A 73 -3.26 -12.34 4.14
CA THR A 73 -2.52 -11.08 4.00
C THR A 73 -1.01 -11.32 3.98
N ALA A 74 -0.50 -12.20 4.87
CA ALA A 74 0.91 -12.57 4.92
C ALA A 74 1.36 -13.26 3.62
N VAL A 75 0.57 -14.21 3.11
CA VAL A 75 0.85 -14.88 1.83
C VAL A 75 0.84 -13.87 0.68
N GLY A 76 -0.17 -12.99 0.62
CA GLY A 76 -0.27 -11.96 -0.41
C GLY A 76 0.93 -11.01 -0.42
N PHE A 77 1.36 -10.52 0.76
CA PHE A 77 2.54 -9.66 0.86
C PHE A 77 3.85 -10.40 0.59
N ALA A 78 3.99 -11.66 1.02
CA ALA A 78 5.15 -12.47 0.69
C ALA A 78 5.29 -12.66 -0.82
N LEU A 79 4.21 -13.05 -1.50
CA LEU A 79 4.17 -13.18 -2.96
C LEU A 79 4.48 -11.86 -3.67
N MET A 80 3.91 -10.75 -3.19
CA MET A 80 4.22 -9.42 -3.70
C MET A 80 5.70 -9.06 -3.50
N GLY A 81 6.28 -9.39 -2.34
CA GLY A 81 7.70 -9.16 -2.05
C GLY A 81 8.61 -9.94 -2.99
N VAL A 82 8.35 -11.24 -3.19
CA VAL A 82 9.09 -12.07 -4.16
C VAL A 82 8.91 -11.52 -5.58
N PHE A 83 7.69 -11.24 -6.01
CA PHE A 83 7.47 -10.70 -7.35
C PHE A 83 8.20 -9.36 -7.55
N SER A 84 8.20 -8.49 -6.54
CA SER A 84 8.87 -7.18 -6.60
C SER A 84 10.38 -7.31 -6.71
N SER A 85 11.01 -8.30 -6.07
CA SER A 85 12.46 -8.52 -6.19
C SER A 85 12.83 -8.95 -7.61
N HIS A 86 12.08 -9.90 -8.18
CA HIS A 86 12.27 -10.35 -9.57
C HIS A 86 12.00 -9.23 -10.57
N LEU A 87 10.92 -8.46 -10.38
CA LEU A 87 10.56 -7.34 -11.24
C LEU A 87 11.63 -6.24 -11.19
N SER A 88 12.14 -5.92 -10.00
CA SER A 88 13.21 -4.92 -9.83
C SER A 88 14.47 -5.31 -10.60
N ALA A 89 14.92 -6.57 -10.45
CA ALA A 89 16.07 -7.09 -11.20
C ALA A 89 15.85 -7.03 -12.72
N TRP A 90 14.66 -7.40 -13.20
CA TRP A 90 14.33 -7.31 -14.63
C TRP A 90 14.32 -5.85 -15.14
N LEU A 91 13.78 -4.91 -14.36
CA LEU A 91 13.71 -3.50 -14.72
C LEU A 91 15.09 -2.83 -14.79
N GLN A 92 16.04 -3.25 -13.96
CA GLN A 92 17.43 -2.77 -14.02
C GLN A 92 18.06 -3.01 -15.39
N HIS A 93 17.64 -4.05 -16.11
CA HIS A 93 18.10 -4.36 -17.47
C HIS A 93 17.30 -3.65 -18.59
N LYS A 94 16.27 -2.86 -18.28
CA LYS A 94 15.36 -2.22 -19.26
C LYS A 94 15.25 -0.70 -19.05
N PRO A 95 16.31 0.09 -19.28
CA PRO A 95 16.35 1.52 -18.97
C PRO A 95 15.29 2.35 -19.73
N ARG A 96 14.95 1.97 -20.97
CA ARG A 96 13.89 2.64 -21.75
C ARG A 96 12.50 2.46 -21.14
N PHE A 97 12.23 1.30 -20.54
CA PHE A 97 10.95 1.02 -19.90
C PHE A 97 10.83 1.79 -18.58
N VAL A 98 11.89 1.81 -17.78
CA VAL A 98 12.00 2.62 -16.56
C VAL A 98 11.78 4.12 -16.86
N LEU A 99 12.34 4.62 -17.96
CA LEU A 99 12.09 5.99 -18.41
C LEU A 99 10.61 6.25 -18.71
N GLY A 100 9.95 5.34 -19.44
CA GLY A 100 8.52 5.44 -19.73
C GLY A 100 7.67 5.47 -18.46
N LEU A 101 7.97 4.59 -17.49
CA LEU A 101 7.30 4.58 -16.19
C LEU A 101 7.49 5.89 -15.40
N ASN A 102 8.71 6.44 -15.39
CA ASN A 102 9.00 7.72 -14.72
C ASN A 102 8.22 8.89 -15.35
N VAL A 103 8.15 8.95 -16.69
CA VAL A 103 7.40 9.98 -17.40
C VAL A 103 5.89 9.83 -17.14
N GLY A 104 5.37 8.60 -17.24
CA GLY A 104 3.96 8.31 -16.98
C GLY A 104 3.55 8.69 -15.56
N ALA A 105 4.33 8.29 -14.56
CA ALA A 105 4.02 8.61 -13.16
C ALA A 105 4.17 10.12 -12.86
N GLY A 106 5.12 10.82 -13.50
CA GLY A 106 5.22 12.28 -13.45
C GLY A 106 3.98 12.98 -14.03
N ALA A 107 3.49 12.48 -15.17
CA ALA A 107 2.27 12.99 -15.81
C ALA A 107 1.04 12.77 -14.91
N THR A 108 0.88 11.58 -14.31
CA THR A 108 -0.21 11.29 -13.37
C THR A 108 -0.17 12.25 -12.17
N PHE A 109 1.00 12.54 -11.60
CA PHE A 109 1.09 13.50 -10.50
C PHE A 109 0.72 14.94 -10.89
N ILE A 110 1.07 15.38 -12.09
CA ILE A 110 0.66 16.69 -12.60
C ILE A 110 -0.85 16.72 -12.80
N ALA A 111 -1.41 15.68 -13.43
CA ALA A 111 -2.83 15.55 -13.69
C ALA A 111 -3.64 15.55 -12.38
N SER A 112 -3.24 14.76 -11.38
CA SER A 112 -3.90 14.74 -10.06
C SER A 112 -3.79 16.08 -9.34
N GLY A 113 -2.63 16.74 -9.39
CA GLY A 113 -2.45 18.07 -8.80
C GLY A 113 -3.33 19.13 -9.45
N LEU A 114 -3.43 19.10 -10.78
CA LEU A 114 -4.31 19.98 -11.55
C LEU A 114 -5.78 19.68 -11.28
N ALA A 115 -6.17 18.40 -11.24
CA ALA A 115 -7.53 17.98 -10.92
C ALA A 115 -7.96 18.48 -9.53
N VAL A 116 -7.09 18.36 -8.52
CA VAL A 116 -7.36 18.89 -7.18
C VAL A 116 -7.41 20.42 -7.18
N ALA A 117 -6.50 21.10 -7.87
CA ALA A 117 -6.51 22.57 -7.96
C ALA A 117 -7.75 23.12 -8.67
N LEU A 118 -8.27 22.39 -9.65
CA LEU A 118 -9.47 22.73 -10.41
C LEU A 118 -10.77 22.23 -9.78
N MET A 119 -10.70 21.36 -8.75
CA MET A 119 -11.88 20.99 -7.96
C MET A 119 -12.39 22.23 -7.24
N LYS A 120 -13.39 22.87 -7.84
CA LYS A 120 -14.12 23.97 -7.24
C LYS A 120 -14.80 23.43 -5.99
N GLN A 121 -14.29 23.82 -4.83
CA GLN A 121 -14.87 23.47 -3.54
C GLN A 121 -16.31 23.98 -3.54
N LYS A 122 -17.27 23.07 -3.70
CA LYS A 122 -18.69 23.40 -3.55
C LYS A 122 -18.87 23.73 -2.08
N GLN A 123 -18.76 25.01 -1.75
CA GLN A 123 -19.03 25.55 -0.43
C GLN A 123 -20.44 25.06 -0.05
N PRO A 124 -20.61 24.31 1.06
CA PRO A 124 -21.93 24.06 1.57
C PRO A 124 -22.50 25.43 1.95
N ALA A 125 -23.44 25.92 1.14
CA ALA A 125 -24.24 27.07 1.50
C ALA A 125 -24.89 26.75 2.85
N GLY A 126 -24.80 27.71 3.77
CA GLY A 126 -25.07 27.52 5.19
C GLY A 126 -26.42 26.87 5.49
N VAL A 127 -26.43 26.15 6.61
CA VAL A 127 -27.57 25.96 7.50
C VAL A 127 -27.05 26.18 8.92
#